data_AF-A0A0N7BVI5-F1
#
_entry.id   AF-A0A0N7BVI5-F1
#
_cell.length_a   1.000
_cell.length_b   1.000
_cell.length_c   1.000
_cell.angle_alpha   90.00
_cell.angle_beta   90.00
_cell.angle_gamma   90.00
#
_symmetry.space_group_name_H-M   'P 1'
#
loop_
_entity.id
_entity.type
_entity.pdbx_description
1 polymer ?
#
loop_
_entity_poly.entity_id
_entity_poly.type
_entity_poly.pdbx_seq_one_letter_code
_entity_poly.pdbx_strand_id
1 'polypeptide(L)'
;MAKGRKAQEELKKQNGKKINEKIIQFTSIGKALIKAKENNLDPYKVIEEIIDWSSLVKSIEEAKTLTRPEDYDYLDLLHRRYSFLRRYTSKLLKVLDFKSTTKSNEPILESIEVIKALNESGKRKIPVNSPVDFISKRWKNHIFEKDGSINRHYYEMAVLTELRDHVKAGDISILGSKQYKDFEDYLLTKDEWISLKKIINYL
;
A
#
# COMPACT_ATOMS: atom_id res chain seq x y z
N MET A 1 -3.11 22.04 -0.21
CA MET A 1 -2.19 20.93 -0.62
C MET A 1 -0.70 21.25 -0.43
N ALA A 2 -0.25 22.52 -0.46
CA ALA A 2 1.17 22.88 -0.41
C ALA A 2 1.90 22.60 0.94
N LYS A 3 1.23 22.74 2.09
CA LYS A 3 1.85 22.54 3.42
C LYS A 3 2.28 21.09 3.68
N GLY A 4 1.49 20.12 3.23
CA GLY A 4 1.79 18.68 3.41
C GLY A 4 2.94 18.18 2.53
N ARG A 5 3.08 18.71 1.30
CA ARG A 5 4.22 18.39 0.41
C ARG A 5 5.53 18.96 0.96
N LYS A 6 5.54 20.23 1.42
CA LYS A 6 6.73 20.85 2.05
C LYS A 6 7.19 20.07 3.29
N ALA A 7 6.27 19.74 4.20
CA ALA A 7 6.62 18.95 5.40
C ALA A 7 7.16 17.56 5.05
N GLN A 8 6.61 16.91 4.01
CA GLN A 8 7.09 15.61 3.55
C GLN A 8 8.46 15.70 2.86
N GLU A 9 8.73 16.77 2.10
CA GLU A 9 10.03 17.05 1.49
C GLU A 9 11.10 17.39 2.54
N GLU A 10 10.76 18.16 3.58
CA GLU A 10 11.65 18.47 4.70
C GLU A 10 12.00 17.22 5.51
N LEU A 11 11.00 16.39 5.83
CA LEU A 11 11.23 15.08 6.48
C LEU A 11 12.11 14.17 5.63
N LYS A 12 11.90 14.14 4.30
CA LYS A 12 12.76 13.36 3.38
C LYS A 12 14.18 13.92 3.32
N LYS A 13 14.36 15.24 3.30
CA LYS A 13 15.69 15.88 3.29
C LYS A 13 16.44 15.66 4.61
N GLN A 14 15.78 15.82 5.75
CA GLN A 14 16.37 15.60 7.06
C GLN A 14 16.74 14.13 7.27
N ASN A 15 15.83 13.21 6.93
CA ASN A 15 16.13 11.78 6.99
C ASN A 15 17.22 11.39 5.99
N GLY A 16 17.23 11.95 4.77
CA GLY A 16 18.26 11.69 3.77
C GLY A 16 19.67 12.10 4.21
N LYS A 17 19.80 13.27 4.87
CA LYS A 17 21.08 13.72 5.45
C LYS A 17 21.56 12.78 6.55
N LYS A 18 20.69 12.47 7.53
CA LYS A 18 21.01 11.56 8.64
C LYS A 18 21.36 10.16 8.15
N ILE A 19 20.64 9.64 7.15
CA ILE A 19 20.95 8.33 6.54
C ILE A 19 22.33 8.36 5.90
N ASN A 20 22.66 9.40 5.11
CA ASN A 20 23.97 9.51 4.48
C ASN A 20 25.10 9.63 5.50
N GLU A 21 24.91 10.42 6.56
CA GLU A 21 25.86 10.53 7.69
C GLU A 21 26.13 9.16 8.33
N LYS A 22 25.08 8.37 8.60
CA LYS A 22 25.22 7.02 9.17
C LYS A 22 25.88 6.04 8.19
N ILE A 23 25.57 6.10 6.89
CA ILE A 23 26.20 5.26 5.86
C ILE A 23 27.70 5.55 5.76
N ILE A 24 28.10 6.83 5.77
CA ILE A 24 29.52 7.22 5.76
C ILE A 24 30.23 6.66 7.00
N GLN A 25 29.60 6.80 8.18
CA GLN A 25 30.12 6.29 9.45
C GLN A 25 30.29 4.77 9.47
N PHE A 26 29.31 4.01 8.95
CA PHE A 26 29.46 2.55 8.88
C PHE A 26 30.47 2.11 7.81
N THR A 27 30.62 2.89 6.74
CA THR A 27 31.65 2.63 5.72
C THR A 27 33.06 2.84 6.29
N SER A 28 33.27 3.86 7.14
CA SER A 28 34.57 4.06 7.81
C SER A 28 34.88 2.94 8.81
N ILE A 29 33.90 2.52 9.61
CA ILE A 29 34.04 1.37 10.53
C ILE A 29 34.35 0.09 9.75
N GLY A 30 33.63 -0.18 8.66
CA GLY A 30 33.86 -1.35 7.80
C GLY A 30 35.26 -1.36 7.18
N LYS A 31 35.74 -0.21 6.69
CA LYS A 31 37.11 -0.07 6.18
C LYS A 31 38.16 -0.31 7.26
N ALA A 32 37.91 0.14 8.48
CA ALA A 32 38.80 -0.05 9.61
C ALA A 32 38.89 -1.53 10.01
N LEU A 33 37.75 -2.22 10.05
CA LEU A 33 37.68 -3.66 10.29
C LEU A 33 38.41 -4.48 9.22
N ILE A 34 38.28 -4.11 7.94
CA ILE A 34 39.01 -4.75 6.84
C ILE A 34 40.52 -4.58 7.05
N LYS A 35 40.98 -3.35 7.33
CA LYS A 35 42.40 -3.07 7.62
C LYS A 35 42.91 -3.81 8.86
N ALA A 36 42.09 -3.91 9.91
CA ALA A 36 42.46 -4.65 11.11
C ALA A 36 42.68 -6.13 10.80
N LYS A 37 41.79 -6.72 9.99
CA LYS A 37 41.91 -8.11 9.55
C LYS A 37 43.12 -8.35 8.65
N GLU A 38 43.41 -7.44 7.72
CA GLU A 38 44.56 -7.54 6.81
C GLU A 38 45.91 -7.42 7.54
N ASN A 39 45.97 -6.60 8.60
CA ASN A 39 47.19 -6.34 9.36
C ASN A 39 47.28 -7.11 10.68
N ASN A 40 46.37 -8.07 10.91
CA ASN A 40 46.30 -8.88 12.15
C ASN A 40 46.22 -8.03 13.45
N LEU A 41 45.54 -6.89 13.38
CA LEU A 41 45.32 -5.98 14.51
C LEU A 41 44.04 -6.36 15.27
N ASP A 42 43.95 -5.92 16.53
CA ASP A 42 42.75 -6.09 17.35
C ASP A 42 41.59 -5.24 16.79
N PRO A 43 40.48 -5.86 16.33
CA PRO A 43 39.35 -5.15 15.75
C PRO A 43 38.69 -4.15 16.70
N TYR A 44 38.70 -4.39 18.01
CA TYR A 44 38.06 -3.51 18.99
C TYR A 44 38.86 -2.23 19.19
N LYS A 45 40.20 -2.33 19.26
CA LYS A 45 41.09 -1.16 19.37
C LYS A 45 41.00 -0.26 18.15
N VAL A 46 40.95 -0.85 16.95
CA VAL A 46 40.85 -0.11 15.69
C VAL A 46 39.49 0.60 15.55
N ILE A 47 38.42 0.04 16.12
CA ILE A 47 37.12 0.72 16.17
C ILE A 47 37.13 1.86 17.20
N GLU A 48 37.71 1.65 18.38
CA GLU A 48 37.82 2.67 19.45
C GLU A 48 38.64 3.90 19.01
N GLU A 49 39.61 3.74 18.11
CA GLU A 49 40.34 4.86 17.50
C GLU A 49 39.45 5.77 16.62
N ILE A 50 38.31 5.26 16.14
CA ILE A 50 37.39 5.97 15.24
C ILE A 50 36.16 6.46 16.00
N ILE A 51 35.68 5.67 16.98
CA ILE A 51 34.49 5.99 17.75
C ILE A 51 34.48 5.26 19.10
N ASP A 52 34.13 5.99 20.15
CA ASP A 52 33.89 5.40 21.48
C ASP A 52 32.78 4.34 21.42
N TRP A 53 32.93 3.26 22.20
CA TRP A 53 31.97 2.15 22.22
C TRP A 53 30.53 2.59 22.53
N SER A 54 30.35 3.51 23.48
CA SER A 54 29.03 4.06 23.83
C SER A 54 28.39 4.84 22.68
N SER A 55 29.20 5.61 21.94
CA SER A 55 28.79 6.35 20.75
C SER A 55 28.47 5.43 19.58
N LEU A 56 29.18 4.30 19.45
CA LEU A 56 28.88 3.26 18.46
C LEU A 56 27.52 2.63 18.72
N VAL A 57 27.25 2.19 19.96
CA VAL A 57 25.96 1.60 20.35
C VAL A 57 24.81 2.58 20.07
N LYS A 58 24.96 3.84 20.50
CA LYS A 58 23.99 4.89 20.21
C LYS A 58 23.79 5.12 18.72
N SER A 59 24.87 5.10 17.93
CA SER A 59 24.80 5.24 16.48
C SER A 59 24.07 4.08 15.80
N ILE A 60 24.25 2.85 16.30
CA ILE A 60 23.54 1.66 15.83
C ILE A 60 22.05 1.73 16.18
N GLU A 61 21.69 2.17 17.38
CA GLU A 61 20.29 2.38 17.76
C GLU A 61 19.63 3.48 16.93
N GLU A 62 20.30 4.63 16.76
CA GLU A 62 19.83 5.70 15.88
C GLU A 62 19.69 5.20 14.43
N ALA A 63 20.67 4.44 13.93
CA ALA A 63 20.59 3.83 12.61
C ALA A 63 19.40 2.89 12.50
N LYS A 64 19.12 2.04 13.50
CA LYS A 64 17.92 1.18 13.52
C LYS A 64 16.62 1.99 13.44
N THR A 65 16.57 3.18 14.05
CA THR A 65 15.39 4.06 13.96
C THR A 65 15.30 4.82 12.63
N LEU A 66 16.43 5.02 11.96
CA LEU A 66 16.55 5.72 10.66
C LEU A 66 16.38 4.76 9.47
N THR A 67 16.78 3.51 9.63
CA THR A 67 16.53 2.43 8.69
C THR A 67 15.10 1.97 8.85
N ARG A 68 14.33 2.06 7.77
CA ARG A 68 13.02 1.45 7.71
C ARG A 68 13.18 -0.07 7.71
N PRO A 69 12.17 -0.85 8.15
CA PRO A 69 12.17 -2.29 7.93
C PRO A 69 12.49 -2.57 6.45
N GLU A 70 13.28 -3.62 6.19
CA GLU A 70 13.77 -3.99 4.84
C GLU A 70 12.66 -4.04 3.80
N ASP A 71 11.43 -4.35 4.25
CA ASP A 71 10.23 -4.47 3.42
C ASP A 71 9.64 -3.14 2.93
N TYR A 72 10.22 -1.99 3.30
CA TYR A 72 9.76 -0.68 2.83
C TYR A 72 8.28 -0.41 3.16
N ASP A 73 7.79 -0.90 4.30
CA ASP A 73 6.35 -0.96 4.54
C ASP A 73 5.78 0.32 5.18
N TYR A 74 5.14 1.15 4.36
CA TYR A 74 4.48 2.40 4.78
C TYR A 74 3.08 2.19 5.31
N LEU A 75 2.55 0.96 5.30
CA LEU A 75 1.18 0.67 5.65
C LEU A 75 0.87 1.10 7.10
N ASP A 76 1.81 0.94 8.02
CA ASP A 76 1.68 1.44 9.40
C ASP A 76 1.48 2.95 9.51
N LEU A 77 2.03 3.71 8.56
CA LEU A 77 1.86 5.16 8.52
C LEU A 77 0.50 5.56 7.92
N LEU A 78 -0.13 4.67 7.14
CA LEU A 78 -1.43 4.94 6.53
C LEU A 78 -2.56 4.98 7.56
N HIS A 79 -2.42 4.29 8.69
CA HIS A 79 -3.39 4.34 9.79
C HIS A 79 -3.73 5.78 10.20
N ARG A 80 -2.72 6.67 10.23
CA ARG A 80 -2.90 8.11 10.55
C ARG A 80 -3.74 8.87 9.53
N ARG A 81 -3.81 8.40 8.29
CA ARG A 81 -4.60 9.02 7.20
C ARG A 81 -5.96 8.37 7.00
N TYR A 82 -6.26 7.28 7.70
CA TYR A 82 -7.53 6.57 7.61
C TYR A 82 -8.74 7.50 7.73
N SER A 83 -8.79 8.29 8.80
CA SER A 83 -9.92 9.20 9.08
C SER A 83 -10.13 10.24 7.99
N PHE A 84 -9.06 10.65 7.31
CA PHE A 84 -9.14 11.57 6.18
C PHE A 84 -9.72 10.87 4.95
N LEU A 85 -9.21 9.68 4.59
CA LEU A 85 -9.69 8.91 3.44
C LEU A 85 -11.16 8.50 3.62
N ARG A 86 -11.53 8.03 4.82
CA ARG A 86 -12.88 7.55 5.14
C ARG A 86 -13.97 8.57 4.84
N ARG A 87 -13.72 9.86 5.07
CA ARG A 87 -14.70 10.94 4.78
C ARG A 87 -15.16 10.96 3.33
N TYR A 88 -14.30 10.56 2.41
CA TYR A 88 -14.58 10.53 0.98
C TYR A 88 -15.01 9.14 0.54
N THR A 89 -14.31 8.10 0.99
CA THR A 89 -14.55 6.72 0.54
C THR A 89 -15.93 6.22 0.92
N SER A 90 -16.44 6.55 2.12
CA SER A 90 -17.79 6.17 2.51
C SER A 90 -18.87 6.77 1.59
N LYS A 91 -18.69 8.00 1.11
CA LYS A 91 -19.61 8.63 0.15
C LYS A 91 -19.47 8.04 -1.24
N LEU A 92 -18.23 7.83 -1.68
CA LEU A 92 -17.93 7.25 -2.99
C LEU A 92 -18.55 5.86 -3.14
N LEU A 93 -18.32 4.98 -2.16
CA LEU A 93 -18.87 3.62 -2.20
C LEU A 93 -20.40 3.62 -2.22
N LYS A 94 -21.07 4.61 -1.61
CA LYS A 94 -22.53 4.70 -1.61
C LYS A 94 -23.11 5.10 -2.96
N VAL A 95 -22.37 5.88 -3.76
CA VAL A 95 -22.85 6.45 -5.03
C VAL A 95 -22.45 5.60 -6.22
N LEU A 96 -21.32 4.89 -6.14
CA LEU A 96 -20.80 4.09 -7.24
C LEU A 96 -21.26 2.64 -7.14
N ASP A 97 -21.80 2.15 -8.25
CA ASP A 97 -22.16 0.76 -8.45
C ASP A 97 -21.06 0.04 -9.23
N PHE A 98 -20.40 -0.90 -8.56
CA PHE A 98 -19.33 -1.70 -9.11
C PHE A 98 -19.87 -3.05 -9.60
N LYS A 99 -19.43 -3.48 -10.78
CA LYS A 99 -19.70 -4.81 -11.32
C LYS A 99 -18.38 -5.48 -11.68
N SER A 100 -18.33 -6.80 -11.56
CA SER A 100 -17.18 -7.53 -12.08
C SER A 100 -17.57 -8.34 -13.31
N THR A 101 -16.63 -8.40 -14.25
CA THR A 101 -16.68 -9.24 -15.44
C THR A 101 -16.43 -10.72 -15.11
N THR A 102 -15.77 -11.04 -13.98
CA THR A 102 -15.33 -12.41 -13.65
C THR A 102 -15.65 -12.79 -12.21
N LYS A 103 -16.06 -14.05 -11.99
CA LYS A 103 -16.35 -14.61 -10.65
C LYS A 103 -15.19 -14.50 -9.66
N SER A 104 -13.94 -14.52 -10.13
CA SER A 104 -12.75 -14.42 -9.28
C SER A 104 -12.67 -13.12 -8.48
N ASN A 105 -13.37 -12.07 -8.91
CA ASN A 105 -13.35 -10.76 -8.26
C ASN A 105 -14.61 -10.50 -7.40
N GLU A 106 -15.56 -11.44 -7.36
CA GLU A 106 -16.71 -11.38 -6.45
C GLU A 106 -16.30 -11.13 -4.98
N PRO A 107 -15.22 -11.74 -4.44
CA PRO A 107 -14.75 -11.44 -3.09
C PRO A 107 -14.45 -9.96 -2.81
N ILE A 108 -14.02 -9.21 -3.84
CA ILE A 108 -13.76 -7.77 -3.73
C ILE A 108 -15.08 -7.02 -3.56
N LEU A 109 -16.09 -7.36 -4.36
CA LEU A 109 -17.42 -6.73 -4.31
C LEU A 109 -18.13 -7.07 -3.00
N GLU A 110 -18.06 -8.33 -2.54
CA GLU A 110 -18.56 -8.73 -1.23
C GLU A 110 -17.92 -7.91 -0.10
N SER A 111 -16.61 -7.70 -0.17
CA SER A 111 -15.88 -6.88 0.80
C SER A 111 -16.34 -5.41 0.80
N ILE A 112 -16.69 -4.87 -0.37
CA ILE A 112 -17.28 -3.52 -0.48
C ILE A 112 -18.64 -3.47 0.20
N GLU A 113 -19.49 -4.48 0.01
CA GLU A 113 -20.80 -4.56 0.65
C GLU A 113 -20.68 -4.68 2.18
N VAL A 114 -19.70 -5.46 2.68
CA VAL A 114 -19.36 -5.48 4.11
C VAL A 114 -19.01 -4.07 4.60
N ILE A 115 -18.15 -3.34 3.88
CA ILE A 115 -17.73 -1.98 4.26
C ILE A 115 -18.92 -1.01 4.24
N LYS A 116 -19.79 -1.08 3.23
CA LYS A 116 -21.02 -0.28 3.14
C LYS A 116 -21.92 -0.54 4.35
N ALA A 117 -22.21 -1.80 4.66
CA ALA A 117 -23.03 -2.18 5.81
C ALA A 117 -22.42 -1.70 7.15
N LEU A 118 -21.10 -1.76 7.31
CA LEU A 118 -20.39 -1.25 8.49
C LEU A 118 -20.37 0.29 8.57
N ASN A 119 -20.47 0.98 7.43
CA ASN A 119 -20.61 2.43 7.39
C ASN A 119 -22.01 2.88 7.77
N GLU A 120 -23.04 2.17 7.32
CA GLU A 120 -24.44 2.46 7.62
C GLU A 120 -24.80 2.11 9.07
N SER A 121 -24.37 0.94 9.56
CA SER A 121 -24.66 0.49 10.93
C SER A 121 -23.77 1.11 12.00
N GLY A 122 -22.67 1.78 11.63
CA GLY A 122 -21.68 2.32 12.56
C GLY A 122 -20.87 1.27 13.34
N LYS A 123 -21.07 -0.03 13.08
CA LYS A 123 -20.36 -1.14 13.75
C LYS A 123 -18.86 -1.08 13.48
N ARG A 124 -18.03 -1.31 14.50
CA ARG A 124 -16.56 -1.20 14.37
C ARG A 124 -15.86 -2.48 13.95
N LYS A 125 -16.41 -3.64 14.29
CA LYS A 125 -15.78 -4.94 14.02
C LYS A 125 -16.15 -5.46 12.64
N ILE A 126 -15.17 -5.96 11.92
CA ILE A 126 -15.38 -6.69 10.67
C ILE A 126 -15.84 -8.12 11.02
N PRO A 127 -16.84 -8.67 10.33
CA PRO A 127 -17.22 -10.08 10.45
C PRO A 127 -16.05 -11.03 10.20
N VAL A 128 -15.94 -12.11 10.97
CA VAL A 128 -14.82 -13.08 10.86
C VAL A 128 -14.79 -13.78 9.50
N ASN A 129 -15.95 -13.90 8.84
CA ASN A 129 -16.11 -14.49 7.51
C ASN A 129 -15.90 -13.50 6.36
N SER A 130 -15.41 -12.29 6.61
CA SER A 130 -15.18 -11.32 5.54
C SER A 130 -14.04 -11.77 4.61
N PRO A 131 -14.22 -11.65 3.27
CA PRO A 131 -13.22 -12.14 2.33
C PRO A 131 -11.89 -11.41 2.44
N VAL A 132 -10.80 -12.17 2.43
CA VAL A 132 -9.41 -11.67 2.55
C VAL A 132 -8.46 -12.31 1.54
N ASP A 133 -8.92 -13.32 0.79
CA ASP A 133 -8.03 -14.15 -0.03
C ASP A 133 -7.38 -13.37 -1.17
N PHE A 134 -8.14 -12.49 -1.81
CA PHE A 134 -7.69 -11.60 -2.89
C PHE A 134 -6.71 -10.53 -2.41
N ILE A 135 -6.62 -10.28 -1.11
CA ILE A 135 -5.74 -9.24 -0.57
C ILE A 135 -4.28 -9.69 -0.69
N SER A 136 -3.44 -8.81 -1.23
CA SER A 136 -2.00 -9.09 -1.36
C SER A 136 -1.34 -9.41 -0.01
N LYS A 137 -0.32 -10.29 -0.05
CA LYS A 137 0.42 -10.76 1.15
C LYS A 137 0.93 -9.60 2.02
N ARG A 138 1.34 -8.51 1.38
CA ARG A 138 1.80 -7.29 2.04
C ARG A 138 0.77 -6.73 3.03
N TRP A 139 -0.49 -6.63 2.62
CA TRP A 139 -1.55 -6.13 3.49
C TRP A 139 -1.96 -7.14 4.56
N LYS A 140 -1.93 -8.45 4.25
CA LYS A 140 -2.32 -9.51 5.21
C LYS A 140 -1.55 -9.44 6.53
N ASN A 141 -0.27 -9.05 6.50
CA ASN A 141 0.55 -8.88 7.69
C ASN A 141 0.02 -7.81 8.67
N HIS A 142 -0.77 -6.85 8.20
CA HIS A 142 -1.32 -5.75 9.00
C HIS A 142 -2.81 -5.88 9.30
N ILE A 143 -3.51 -6.73 8.55
CA ILE A 143 -4.96 -6.87 8.67
C ILE A 143 -5.33 -7.70 9.90
N PHE A 144 -4.54 -8.72 10.22
CA PHE A 144 -4.84 -9.59 11.35
C PHE A 144 -4.19 -9.08 12.63
N GLU A 145 -5.02 -8.88 13.65
CA GLU A 145 -4.59 -8.60 15.01
C GLU A 145 -4.11 -9.88 15.71
N LYS A 146 -3.42 -9.74 16.85
CA LYS A 146 -2.90 -10.87 17.64
C LYS A 146 -3.99 -11.84 18.12
N ASP A 147 -5.21 -11.35 18.29
CA ASP A 147 -6.38 -12.15 18.69
C ASP A 147 -7.09 -12.81 17.49
N GLY A 148 -6.55 -12.68 16.27
CA GLY A 148 -7.14 -13.19 15.03
C GLY A 148 -8.28 -12.32 14.50
N SER A 149 -8.60 -11.20 15.15
CA SER A 149 -9.59 -10.25 14.64
C SER A 149 -9.05 -9.43 13.46
N ILE A 150 -9.96 -8.96 12.61
CA ILE A 150 -9.60 -8.16 11.44
C ILE A 150 -9.60 -6.68 11.84
N ASN A 151 -8.45 -6.02 11.68
CA ASN A 151 -8.32 -4.58 11.85
C ASN A 151 -9.08 -3.84 10.75
N ARG A 152 -10.11 -3.10 11.15
CA ARG A 152 -10.99 -2.37 10.23
C ARG A 152 -10.26 -1.36 9.34
N HIS A 153 -9.28 -0.65 9.87
CA HIS A 153 -8.61 0.41 9.12
C HIS A 153 -7.75 -0.17 8.00
N TYR A 154 -6.97 -1.22 8.32
CA TYR A 154 -6.12 -1.88 7.33
C TYR A 154 -6.95 -2.63 6.30
N TYR A 155 -8.00 -3.33 6.72
CA TYR A 155 -8.90 -4.03 5.80
C TYR A 155 -9.55 -3.07 4.81
N GLU A 156 -10.17 -1.98 5.26
CA GLU A 156 -10.80 -1.01 4.37
C GLU A 156 -9.81 -0.43 3.36
N MET A 157 -8.59 -0.08 3.78
CA MET A 157 -7.59 0.45 2.86
C MET A 157 -7.09 -0.61 1.87
N ALA A 158 -6.93 -1.86 2.31
CA ALA A 158 -6.55 -2.97 1.45
C ALA A 158 -7.61 -3.18 0.37
N VAL A 159 -8.89 -3.34 0.76
CA VAL A 159 -10.02 -3.50 -0.16
C VAL A 159 -10.11 -2.35 -1.15
N LEU A 160 -9.98 -1.10 -0.69
CA LEU A 160 -10.00 0.08 -1.57
C LEU A 160 -8.81 0.14 -2.53
N THR A 161 -7.66 -0.40 -2.13
CA THR A 161 -6.45 -0.47 -2.96
C THR A 161 -6.64 -1.50 -4.07
N GLU A 162 -7.06 -2.72 -3.71
CA GLU A 162 -7.34 -3.78 -4.67
C GLU A 162 -8.46 -3.36 -5.63
N LEU A 163 -9.56 -2.78 -5.12
CA LEU A 163 -10.64 -2.23 -5.96
C LEU A 163 -10.13 -1.22 -6.99
N ARG A 164 -9.30 -0.25 -6.57
CA ARG A 164 -8.74 0.75 -7.47
C ARG A 164 -7.92 0.10 -8.58
N ASP A 165 -7.14 -0.91 -8.24
CA ASP A 165 -6.22 -1.54 -9.18
C ASP A 165 -6.98 -2.42 -10.18
N HIS A 166 -8.02 -3.14 -9.76
CA HIS A 166 -8.91 -3.89 -10.66
C HIS A 166 -9.79 -2.99 -11.53
N VAL A 167 -10.27 -1.85 -11.03
CA VAL A 167 -10.98 -0.85 -11.86
C VAL A 167 -10.05 -0.28 -12.94
N LYS A 168 -8.78 -0.05 -12.61
CA LYS A 168 -7.78 0.41 -13.60
C LYS A 168 -7.43 -0.66 -14.63
N ALA A 169 -7.41 -1.92 -14.23
CA ALA A 169 -7.16 -3.05 -15.12
C ALA A 169 -8.35 -3.35 -16.04
N GLY A 170 -9.56 -2.92 -15.67
CA GLY A 170 -10.80 -3.19 -16.40
C GLY A 170 -11.54 -4.46 -15.91
N ASP A 171 -11.03 -5.13 -14.88
CA ASP A 171 -11.65 -6.34 -14.30
C ASP A 171 -12.93 -6.05 -13.50
N ILE A 172 -13.06 -4.80 -13.04
CA ILE A 172 -14.22 -4.26 -12.34
C ILE A 172 -14.66 -3.00 -13.08
N SER A 173 -15.90 -2.99 -13.55
CA SER A 173 -16.53 -1.85 -14.20
C SER A 173 -17.36 -1.03 -13.20
N ILE A 174 -17.54 0.25 -13.52
CA ILE A 174 -18.39 1.17 -12.77
C ILE A 174 -19.58 1.54 -13.65
N LEU A 175 -20.79 1.21 -13.20
CA LEU A 175 -22.01 1.52 -13.93
C LEU A 175 -22.14 3.04 -14.12
N GLY A 176 -22.51 3.46 -15.34
CA GLY A 176 -22.63 4.87 -15.71
C GLY A 176 -21.30 5.58 -15.98
N SER A 177 -20.15 4.91 -15.81
CA SER A 177 -18.85 5.45 -16.18
C SER A 177 -18.60 5.31 -17.67
N LYS A 178 -18.15 6.38 -18.34
CA LYS A 178 -17.66 6.32 -19.73
C LYS A 178 -16.23 5.81 -19.85
N GLN A 179 -15.43 5.99 -18.79
CA GLN A 179 -14.01 5.65 -18.77
C GLN A 179 -13.74 4.25 -18.20
N TYR A 180 -14.61 3.80 -17.29
CA TYR A 180 -14.50 2.51 -16.60
C TYR A 180 -15.76 1.66 -16.86
N LYS A 181 -16.22 1.63 -18.11
CA LYS A 181 -17.36 0.81 -18.54
C LYS A 181 -16.90 -0.64 -18.71
N ASP A 182 -17.84 -1.58 -18.71
CA ASP A 182 -17.54 -2.98 -19.07
C ASP A 182 -16.93 -3.04 -20.48
N PHE A 183 -16.01 -3.99 -20.72
CA PHE A 183 -15.43 -4.18 -22.04
C PHE A 183 -16.48 -4.60 -23.06
N GLU A 184 -17.37 -5.53 -22.68
CA GLU A 184 -18.45 -6.03 -23.54
C GLU A 184 -19.38 -4.90 -24.00
N ASP A 185 -19.53 -3.87 -23.17
CA ASP A 185 -20.32 -2.68 -23.43
C ASP A 185 -19.70 -1.71 -24.46
N TYR A 186 -18.47 -1.95 -24.91
CA TYR A 186 -17.84 -1.28 -26.06
C TYR A 186 -17.98 -2.09 -27.35
N LEU A 187 -18.36 -3.36 -27.27
CA LEU A 187 -18.55 -4.21 -28.43
C LEU A 187 -19.94 -3.95 -29.03
N LEU A 188 -20.04 -4.05 -30.34
CA LEU A 188 -21.34 -4.12 -31.00
C LEU A 188 -21.98 -5.45 -30.62
N THR A 189 -23.23 -5.42 -30.18
CA THR A 189 -23.97 -6.65 -29.98
C THR A 189 -24.09 -7.39 -31.31
N LYS A 190 -24.26 -8.72 -31.25
CA LYS A 190 -24.39 -9.54 -32.46
C LYS A 190 -25.52 -9.03 -33.38
N ASP A 191 -26.61 -8.57 -32.79
CA ASP A 191 -27.77 -8.05 -33.52
C ASP A 191 -27.51 -6.67 -34.14
N GLU A 192 -26.84 -5.77 -33.43
CA GLU A 192 -26.39 -4.48 -33.97
C GLU A 192 -25.40 -4.68 -35.12
N TRP A 193 -24.45 -5.59 -34.97
CA TRP A 193 -23.50 -5.94 -36.03
C TRP A 193 -24.19 -6.49 -37.28
N ILE A 194 -25.13 -7.44 -37.11
CA ILE A 194 -25.92 -8.00 -38.21
C ILE A 194 -26.73 -6.91 -38.92
N SER A 195 -27.30 -5.96 -38.15
CA SER A 195 -28.09 -4.86 -38.70
C SER A 195 -27.22 -3.88 -39.49
N LEU A 196 -26.06 -3.47 -38.95
CA LEU A 196 -25.08 -2.64 -39.65
C LEU A 196 -24.55 -3.32 -40.92
N LYS A 197 -24.28 -4.62 -40.87
CA LYS A 197 -23.83 -5.39 -42.04
C LYS A 197 -24.88 -5.44 -43.15
N LYS A 198 -26.16 -5.56 -42.80
CA LYS A 198 -27.26 -5.49 -43.78
C LYS A 198 -27.29 -4.11 -44.44
N ILE A 199 -27.24 -3.03 -43.65
CA ILE A 199 -27.29 -1.65 -44.17
C ILE A 199 -26.14 -1.37 -45.15
N ILE A 200 -24.92 -1.83 -44.83
CA ILE A 200 -23.74 -1.64 -45.68
C ILE A 200 -23.82 -2.46 -46.97
N ASN A 201 -24.46 -3.64 -46.96
CA ASN A 201 -24.63 -4.47 -48.15
C ASN A 201 -25.73 -3.99 -49.12
N TYR A 202 -26.54 -3.01 -48.71
CA TYR A 202 -27.58 -2.39 -49.56
C TYR A 202 -27.16 -1.01 -50.12
N LEU A 203 -25.92 -0.57 -49.82
CA LEU A 203 -25.25 0.58 -50.43
C LEU A 203 -24.22 0.09 -51.46
#